data_AF-A0A5C7S807-F1
#
_entry.id   AF-A0A5C7S807-F1
#
_cell.length_a   1.000
_cell.length_b   1.000
_cell.length_c   1.000
_cell.angle_alpha   90.00
_cell.angle_beta   90.00
_cell.angle_gamma   90.00
#
_symmetry.space_group_name_H-M   'P 1'
#
loop_
_entity.id
_entity.type
_entity.pdbx_description
1 polymer ?
#
loop_
_entity_poly.entity_id
_entity_poly.type
_entity_poly.pdbx_seq_one_letter_code
_entity_poly.pdbx_strand_id
1 'polypeptide(L)' 'WLDEERALACVAVNTKSAAWAPETAAQAAAAGLRRLAYTVNDAAEAARLRALGLDGLITDRVDHFVP' A
#
# COMPACT_ATOMS: atom_id res chain seq x y z
N TRP A 1 6.02 -13.59 -3.03
CA TRP A 1 5.81 -12.38 -2.23
C TRP A 1 5.46 -12.73 -0.79
N LEU A 2 4.26 -13.23 -0.45
CA LEU A 2 3.88 -13.36 0.97
C LEU A 2 4.79 -14.30 1.78
N ASP A 3 5.18 -15.44 1.23
CA ASP A 3 6.10 -16.37 1.91
C ASP A 3 7.50 -15.75 2.10
N GLU A 4 7.94 -14.92 1.17
CA GLU A 4 9.21 -14.18 1.28
C GLU A 4 9.11 -13.09 2.36
N GLU A 5 8.02 -12.32 2.38
CA GLU A 5 7.76 -11.31 3.43
C GLU A 5 7.77 -11.95 4.83
N ARG A 6 7.18 -13.15 4.96
CA ARG A 6 7.20 -13.92 6.20
C ARG A 6 8.59 -14.41 6.56
N ALA A 7 9.33 -14.96 5.59
CA ALA A 7 10.69 -15.44 5.80
C ALA A 7 11.65 -14.31 6.23
N LEU A 8 11.42 -13.10 5.73
CA LEU A 8 12.18 -11.91 6.09
C LEU A 8 11.67 -11.21 7.35
N ALA A 9 10.60 -11.73 7.97
CA ALA A 9 9.92 -11.10 9.11
C ALA A 9 9.56 -9.63 8.85
N CYS A 10 9.15 -9.33 7.62
CA CYS A 10 8.72 -8.01 7.24
C CYS A 10 7.48 -7.58 8.04
N VAL A 11 7.35 -6.27 8.22
CA VAL A 11 6.21 -5.64 8.93
C VAL A 11 5.35 -4.80 7.98
N ALA A 12 5.75 -4.68 6.72
CA ALA A 12 5.09 -3.89 5.71
C ALA A 12 5.45 -4.38 4.30
N VAL A 13 4.52 -4.21 3.37
CA VAL A 13 4.74 -4.35 1.93
C VAL A 13 4.59 -3.00 1.28
N ASN A 14 5.59 -2.61 0.51
CA ASN A 14 5.60 -1.37 -0.25
C ASN A 14 5.76 -1.68 -1.74
N THR A 15 4.78 -1.28 -2.55
CA THR A 15 4.75 -1.65 -3.98
C THR A 15 4.12 -0.56 -4.84
N LYS A 16 4.23 -0.70 -6.16
CA LYS A 16 3.52 0.18 -7.10
C LYS A 16 2.01 0.11 -6.91
N SER A 17 1.31 1.22 -7.11
CA SER A 17 -0.13 1.30 -6.87
C SER A 17 -0.98 0.27 -7.63
N ALA A 18 -0.57 -0.07 -8.86
CA ALA A 18 -1.24 -1.07 -9.70
C ALA A 18 -1.15 -2.52 -9.16
N ALA A 19 -0.26 -2.81 -8.22
CA ALA A 19 -0.17 -4.13 -7.58
C ALA A 19 -1.21 -4.31 -6.46
N TRP A 20 -1.86 -3.22 -6.02
CA TRP A 20 -2.93 -3.27 -5.03
C TRP A 20 -4.29 -3.53 -5.68
N ALA A 21 -4.78 -4.75 -5.45
CA ALA A 21 -6.12 -5.22 -5.71
C ALA A 21 -6.78 -5.64 -4.38
N PRO A 22 -8.12 -5.81 -4.31
CA PRO A 22 -8.79 -6.27 -3.10
C PRO A 22 -8.16 -7.54 -2.50
N GLU A 23 -7.74 -8.48 -3.35
CA GLU A 23 -7.16 -9.75 -2.94
C GLU A 23 -5.79 -9.57 -2.29
N THR A 24 -4.91 -8.76 -2.89
CA THR A 24 -3.55 -8.53 -2.36
C THR A 24 -3.60 -7.68 -1.09
N ALA A 25 -4.52 -6.72 -1.01
CA ALA A 25 -4.76 -5.94 0.20
C ALA A 25 -5.26 -6.82 1.36
N ALA A 26 -6.18 -7.74 1.09
CA ALA A 26 -6.69 -8.69 2.08
C ALA A 26 -5.61 -9.68 2.55
N GLN A 27 -4.79 -10.20 1.62
CA GLN A 27 -3.66 -11.07 1.95
C GLN A 27 -2.65 -10.39 2.89
N ALA A 28 -2.28 -9.15 2.60
CA ALA A 28 -1.36 -8.37 3.44
C ALA A 28 -1.97 -8.08 4.82
N ALA A 29 -3.25 -7.70 4.87
CA ALA A 29 -3.96 -7.45 6.12
C ALA A 29 -4.04 -8.72 6.99
N ALA A 30 -4.38 -9.87 6.40
CA ALA A 30 -4.44 -11.15 7.11
C ALA A 30 -3.07 -11.61 7.63
N ALA A 31 -1.98 -11.16 7.00
CA ALA A 31 -0.62 -11.41 7.45
C ALA A 31 -0.11 -10.39 8.48
N GLY A 32 -0.92 -9.38 8.86
CA GLY A 32 -0.51 -8.33 9.79
C GLY A 32 0.51 -7.34 9.20
N LEU A 33 0.62 -7.27 7.87
CA LEU A 33 1.55 -6.39 7.18
C LEU A 33 0.91 -5.03 6.91
N ARG A 34 1.65 -3.94 7.14
CA ARG A 34 1.26 -2.61 6.66
C ARG A 34 1.33 -2.54 5.14
N ARG A 35 0.41 -1.82 4.51
CA ARG A 35 0.23 -1.75 3.06
C ARG A 35 0.52 -0.34 2.57
N LEU A 36 1.60 -0.17 1.81
CA LEU A 36 2.03 1.13 1.28
C LEU A 36 2.12 1.10 -0.25
N ALA A 37 1.93 2.26 -0.87
CA ALA A 37 2.09 2.42 -2.31
C ALA A 37 2.99 3.59 -2.70
N TYR A 38 3.81 3.39 -3.76
CA TYR A 38 4.57 4.44 -4.44
C TYR A 38 4.35 4.41 -5.97
N THR A 39 4.58 5.49 -6.71
CA THR A 39 4.49 6.89 -6.27
C THR A 39 3.07 7.37 -6.60
N VAL A 40 2.33 7.85 -5.62
CA VAL A 40 0.90 8.18 -5.77
C VAL A 40 0.73 9.69 -5.78
N ASN A 41 0.67 10.27 -6.97
CA ASN A 41 0.53 11.71 -7.17
C ASN A 41 -0.91 12.13 -7.50
N ASP A 42 -1.76 11.18 -7.89
CA ASP A 42 -3.14 11.41 -8.29
C ASP A 42 -4.12 11.18 -7.13
N ALA A 43 -5.08 12.10 -6.97
CA ALA A 43 -6.04 12.06 -5.87
C ALA A 43 -7.08 10.93 -6.00
N ALA A 44 -7.48 10.59 -7.22
CA ALA A 44 -8.42 9.49 -7.45
C ALA A 44 -7.77 8.14 -7.15
N GLU A 45 -6.51 7.96 -7.54
CA GLU A 45 -5.74 6.78 -7.21
C GLU A 45 -5.51 6.67 -5.69
N ALA A 46 -5.17 7.78 -5.04
CA ALA A 46 -5.05 7.82 -3.59
C ALA A 46 -6.37 7.44 -2.88
N ALA A 47 -7.51 7.89 -3.40
CA ALA A 47 -8.83 7.51 -2.89
C ALA A 47 -9.13 6.02 -3.11
N ARG A 48 -8.82 5.47 -4.28
CA ARG A 48 -8.96 4.02 -4.57
C ARG A 48 -8.14 3.18 -3.59
N LEU A 49 -6.89 3.55 -3.37
CA LEU A 49 -6.00 2.84 -2.44
C LEU A 49 -6.46 2.94 -0.98
N ARG A 50 -6.95 4.11 -0.56
CA ARG A 50 -7.58 4.26 0.76
C ARG A 50 -8.82 3.37 0.92
N ALA A 51 -9.63 3.22 -0.12
CA ALA A 51 -10.78 2.31 -0.10
C ALA A 51 -10.37 0.83 -0.01
N LEU A 52 -9.18 0.47 -0.49
CA LEU A 52 -8.57 -0.86 -0.27
C LEU A 52 -7.95 -1.02 1.13
N GLY A 53 -7.95 0.04 1.94
CA GLY A 53 -7.44 0.03 3.30
C GLY A 53 -5.93 0.18 3.40
N LEU A 54 -5.25 0.78 2.42
CA LEU A 54 -3.81 1.05 2.55
C LEU A 54 -3.51 1.96 3.75
N ASP A 55 -2.36 1.69 4.37
CA ASP A 55 -1.89 2.37 5.59
C ASP A 55 -1.02 3.59 5.29
N GLY A 56 -0.51 3.73 4.07
CA GLY A 56 0.32 4.87 3.69
C GLY A 56 0.53 5.02 2.19
N LEU A 57 0.87 6.23 1.79
CA LEU A 57 1.22 6.60 0.42
C LEU A 57 2.58 7.29 0.41
N ILE A 58 3.36 7.02 -0.63
CA ILE A 58 4.60 7.73 -0.95
C ILE A 58 4.29 8.57 -2.19
N THR A 59 4.53 9.88 -2.10
CA THR A 59 4.09 10.85 -3.09
C THR A 59 5.14 11.94 -3.31
N ASP A 60 5.24 12.43 -4.53
CA ASP A 60 6.00 13.64 -4.84
C ASP A 60 5.15 14.90 -4.55
N ARG A 61 3.82 14.74 -4.45
CA ARG A 61 2.85 15.82 -4.25
C ARG A 61 2.58 16.07 -2.76
N VAL A 62 3.65 16.36 -2.02
CA VAL A 62 3.58 16.73 -0.58
C VAL A 62 2.82 18.04 -0.35
N ASP A 63 2.65 18.85 -1.40
CA ASP A 63 1.80 20.04 -1.42
C ASP A 63 0.29 19.71 -1.44
N HIS A 64 -0.08 18.50 -1.86
CA HIS A 64 -1.46 18.09 -2.10
C HIS A 64 -1.98 17.14 -1.00
N PHE A 65 -1.15 16.22 -0.52
CA PHE A 65 -1.57 15.26 0.50
C PHE A 65 -1.12 15.68 1.91
N VAL A 66 -2.06 15.65 2.85
CA VAL A 66 -1.81 15.95 4.27
C VAL A 66 -1.56 14.62 5.02
N PRO A 67 -0.56 14.54 5.92
CA PRO A 67 -0.26 13.35 6.73
C PRO A 67 -1.41 12.89 7.64
#